data_AF-A0A0M1JS13-F1
#
_entry.id   AF-A0A0M1JS13-F1
#
_cell.length_a   1.000
_cell.length_b   1.000
_cell.length_c   1.000
_cell.angle_alpha   90.00
_cell.angle_beta   90.00
_cell.angle_gamma   90.00
#
_symmetry.space_group_name_H-M   'P 1'
#
loop_
_entity.id
_entity.type
_entity.pdbx_description
1 polymer ?
#
loop_
_entity_poly.entity_id
_entity_poly.type
_entity_poly.pdbx_seq_one_letter_code
_entity_poly.pdbx_strand_id
1 'polypeptide(L)'
;MMIAWINVIILMVATVLGLYFYVKSANPENLDSQNNQSQSLNSIRYQTWAELLMTLVGINYIVYFLYPIPLSIPQVFPWSWWVSAAIATAIALLSIYYWWRSLIEKTIPMTILGNHESIYQSQVISDLTFWLVLGFLLHSPFLVLFSLTWIPLYLLLNWWEHSHYPHNIEGSLLT
;
A
#
# COMPACT_ATOMS: atom_id res chain seq x y z
N MET A 1 20.07 22.95 0.50
CA MET A 1 18.80 23.20 1.24
C MET A 1 17.57 23.17 0.34
N MET A 2 17.55 23.77 -0.86
CA MET A 2 16.36 23.73 -1.74
C MET A 2 15.99 22.32 -2.25
N ILE A 3 16.98 21.47 -2.52
CA ILE A 3 16.73 20.12 -3.07
C ILE A 3 15.97 19.20 -2.10
N ALA A 4 16.20 19.32 -0.79
CA ALA A 4 15.53 18.51 0.22
C ALA A 4 14.03 18.88 0.33
N TRP A 5 13.71 20.17 0.24
CA TRP A 5 12.33 20.65 0.18
C TRP A 5 11.62 20.22 -1.10
N ILE A 6 12.29 20.27 -2.24
CA ILE A 6 11.76 19.76 -3.51
C ILE A 6 11.44 18.26 -3.37
N ASN A 7 12.33 17.47 -2.78
CA ASN A 7 12.09 16.04 -2.54
C ASN A 7 10.83 15.80 -1.69
N VAL A 8 10.64 16.57 -0.61
CA VAL A 8 9.44 16.40 0.23
C VAL A 8 8.17 16.86 -0.48
N ILE A 9 8.21 17.92 -1.28
CA ILE A 9 7.07 18.33 -2.10
C ILE A 9 6.73 17.24 -3.11
N ILE A 10 7.73 16.68 -3.81
CA ILE A 10 7.55 15.58 -4.75
C ILE A 10 6.97 14.36 -4.02
N LEU A 11 7.49 14.01 -2.86
CA LEU A 11 7.00 12.91 -2.03
C LEU A 11 5.51 13.11 -1.68
N MET A 12 5.12 14.29 -1.21
CA MET A 12 3.73 14.60 -0.88
C MET A 12 2.83 14.55 -2.11
N VAL A 13 3.22 15.18 -3.21
CA VAL A 13 2.44 15.21 -4.46
C VAL A 13 2.30 13.81 -5.05
N ALA A 14 3.38 13.03 -5.10
CA ALA A 14 3.37 11.66 -5.59
C ALA A 14 2.48 10.76 -4.73
N THR A 15 2.47 10.96 -3.41
CA THR A 15 1.60 10.23 -2.48
C THR A 15 0.13 10.55 -2.72
N VAL A 16 -0.22 11.83 -2.85
CA VAL A 16 -1.61 12.26 -3.11
C VAL A 16 -2.09 11.81 -4.50
N LEU A 17 -1.25 11.93 -5.53
CA LEU A 17 -1.60 11.47 -6.88
C LEU A 17 -1.66 9.95 -6.96
N GLY A 18 -0.73 9.25 -6.30
CA GLY A 18 -0.71 7.79 -6.22
C GLY A 18 -2.00 7.28 -5.60
N LEU A 19 -2.41 7.90 -4.48
CA LEU A 19 -3.71 7.66 -3.85
C LEU A 19 -4.88 7.89 -4.81
N TYR A 20 -4.91 9.03 -5.49
CA TYR A 20 -5.99 9.37 -6.41
C TYR A 20 -6.14 8.31 -7.52
N PHE A 21 -5.04 7.88 -8.13
CA PHE A 21 -5.09 6.85 -9.17
C PHE A 21 -5.43 5.47 -8.60
N TYR A 22 -4.97 5.15 -7.38
CA TYR A 22 -5.26 3.88 -6.73
C TYR A 22 -6.74 3.72 -6.38
N VAL A 23 -7.38 4.76 -5.80
CA VAL A 23 -8.84 4.75 -5.56
C VAL A 23 -9.59 4.64 -6.89
N LYS A 24 -9.11 5.33 -7.92
CA LYS A 24 -9.76 5.29 -9.24
C LYS A 24 -9.62 3.93 -9.94
N SER A 25 -8.52 3.21 -9.73
CA SER A 25 -8.37 1.84 -10.27
C SER A 25 -9.33 0.85 -9.64
N ALA A 26 -9.68 1.05 -8.36
CA ALA A 26 -10.60 0.19 -7.62
C ALA A 26 -12.09 0.44 -7.96
N ASN A 27 -12.39 1.40 -8.83
CA ASN A 27 -13.77 1.83 -9.05
C ASN A 27 -14.63 0.79 -9.80
N PRO A 28 -15.82 0.41 -9.28
CA PRO A 28 -16.66 -0.64 -9.88
C PRO A 28 -17.08 -0.32 -11.32
N GLU A 29 -17.17 0.95 -11.71
CA GLU A 29 -17.42 1.33 -13.11
C GLU A 29 -16.31 0.86 -14.07
N ASN A 30 -15.10 0.64 -13.55
CA ASN A 30 -13.93 0.16 -14.30
C ASN A 30 -13.75 -1.36 -14.21
N LEU A 31 -14.60 -2.08 -13.46
CA LEU A 31 -14.62 -3.55 -13.46
C LEU A 31 -15.76 -4.00 -14.39
N ASP A 32 -15.46 -4.89 -15.34
CA ASP A 32 -16.45 -5.33 -16.32
C ASP A 32 -17.64 -6.02 -15.63
N SER A 33 -18.81 -5.39 -15.71
CA SER A 33 -20.04 -5.76 -14.99
C SER A 33 -20.68 -7.09 -15.43
N GLN A 34 -20.08 -7.83 -16.36
CA GLN A 34 -20.64 -9.08 -16.90
C GLN A 34 -19.90 -10.35 -16.47
N ASN A 35 -18.71 -10.26 -15.90
CA ASN A 35 -17.99 -11.40 -15.34
C ASN A 35 -16.95 -10.83 -14.37
N ASN A 36 -17.11 -11.11 -13.07
CA ASN A 36 -16.30 -10.61 -11.93
C ASN A 36 -14.78 -10.92 -11.98
N GLN A 37 -14.16 -11.03 -13.16
CA GLN A 37 -12.80 -11.52 -13.37
C GLN A 37 -12.00 -10.78 -14.45
N SER A 38 -12.60 -10.01 -15.38
CA SER A 38 -11.81 -9.16 -16.30
C SER A 38 -11.73 -7.72 -15.82
N GLN A 39 -10.52 -7.31 -15.38
CA GLN A 39 -10.20 -5.91 -15.15
C GLN A 39 -10.35 -5.14 -16.47
N SER A 40 -11.13 -4.06 -16.52
CA SER A 40 -11.18 -3.25 -17.74
C SER A 40 -9.84 -2.57 -17.97
N LEU A 41 -9.52 -2.27 -19.23
CA LEU A 41 -8.27 -1.61 -19.63
C LEU A 41 -8.02 -0.28 -18.88
N ASN A 42 -9.08 0.40 -18.43
CA ASN A 42 -8.95 1.63 -17.66
C ASN A 42 -8.48 1.38 -16.22
N SER A 43 -8.96 0.30 -15.58
CA SER A 43 -8.51 -0.10 -14.23
C SER A 43 -7.01 -0.42 -14.24
N ILE A 44 -6.56 -1.20 -15.23
CA ILE A 44 -5.14 -1.54 -15.41
C ILE A 44 -4.28 -0.30 -15.60
N ARG A 45 -4.72 0.67 -16.42
CA ARG A 45 -4.00 1.93 -16.64
C ARG A 45 -3.85 2.74 -15.35
N TYR A 46 -4.92 2.89 -14.58
CA TYR A 46 -4.86 3.60 -13.30
C TYR A 46 -3.97 2.89 -12.28
N GLN A 47 -4.03 1.56 -12.25
CA GLN A 47 -3.16 0.76 -11.39
C GLN A 47 -1.68 0.93 -11.77
N THR A 48 -1.36 0.90 -13.07
CA THR A 48 0.02 1.14 -13.54
C THR A 48 0.53 2.53 -13.12
N TRP A 49 -0.30 3.58 -13.25
CA TRP A 49 0.06 4.92 -12.79
C TRP A 49 0.27 4.99 -11.27
N ALA A 50 -0.58 4.30 -10.50
CA ALA A 50 -0.42 4.23 -9.06
C ALA A 50 0.89 3.52 -8.66
N GLU A 51 1.22 2.40 -9.29
CA GLU A 51 2.47 1.66 -9.05
C GLU A 51 3.72 2.46 -9.43
N LEU A 52 3.68 3.21 -10.53
CA LEU A 52 4.76 4.13 -10.92
C LEU A 52 4.97 5.24 -9.90
N LEU A 53 3.89 5.82 -9.39
CA LEU A 53 3.96 6.86 -8.36
C LEU A 53 4.42 6.31 -7.01
N MET A 54 4.00 5.10 -6.64
CA MET A 54 4.51 4.39 -5.46
C MET A 54 6.02 4.14 -5.60
N THR A 55 6.49 3.69 -6.76
CA THR A 55 7.92 3.52 -7.02
C THR A 55 8.67 4.85 -6.86
N LEU A 56 8.09 5.95 -7.36
CA LEU A 56 8.64 7.29 -7.19
C LEU A 56 8.73 7.69 -5.71
N VAL A 57 7.70 7.39 -4.89
CA VAL A 57 7.75 7.59 -3.43
C VAL A 57 8.91 6.80 -2.82
N GLY A 58 9.10 5.54 -3.19
CA GLY A 58 10.23 4.72 -2.72
C GLY A 58 11.59 5.32 -3.05
N ILE A 59 11.76 5.88 -4.26
CA ILE A 59 12.97 6.62 -4.63
C ILE A 59 13.15 7.85 -3.74
N ASN A 60 12.08 8.60 -3.47
CA ASN A 60 12.13 9.79 -2.63
C ASN A 60 12.50 9.46 -1.17
N TYR A 61 12.17 8.26 -0.65
CA TYR A 61 12.65 7.79 0.65
C TYR A 61 14.18 7.68 0.68
N ILE A 62 14.78 7.10 -0.37
CA ILE A 62 16.23 6.97 -0.49
C ILE A 62 16.88 8.36 -0.63
N VAL A 63 16.31 9.24 -1.47
CA VAL A 63 16.81 10.61 -1.63
C VAL A 63 16.70 11.40 -0.32
N TYR A 64 15.63 11.20 0.46
CA TYR A 64 15.48 11.82 1.77
C TYR A 64 16.56 11.36 2.75
N PHE A 65 16.90 10.07 2.75
CA PHE A 65 18.00 9.54 3.55
C PHE A 65 19.35 10.19 3.20
N LEU A 66 19.60 10.47 1.92
CA LEU A 66 20.81 11.15 1.46
C LEU A 66 20.81 12.67 1.74
N TYR A 67 19.64 13.31 1.70
CA TYR A 67 19.48 14.75 1.85
C TYR A 67 18.32 15.08 2.82
N PRO A 68 18.51 14.85 4.14
CA PRO A 68 17.46 15.07 5.12
C PRO A 68 17.15 16.57 5.28
N ILE A 69 15.88 16.88 5.54
CA ILE A 69 15.46 18.25 5.87
C ILE A 69 15.87 18.56 7.32
N PRO A 70 16.35 19.78 7.62
CA PRO A 70 16.53 20.25 8.99
C PRO A 70 15.18 20.56 9.65
N LEU A 71 14.35 19.53 9.87
CA LEU A 71 13.16 19.62 10.71
C LEU A 71 13.56 19.44 12.18
N SER A 72 12.70 19.90 13.11
CA SER A 72 12.88 19.67 14.56
C SER A 72 12.70 18.21 14.97
N ILE A 73 12.48 17.30 14.02
CA ILE A 73 12.36 15.86 14.23
C ILE A 73 13.77 15.24 14.13
N PRO A 74 14.15 14.32 15.03
CA PRO A 74 15.43 13.61 14.92
C PRO A 74 15.60 12.97 13.54
N GLN A 75 16.75 13.22 12.90
CA GLN A 75 17.06 12.65 11.58
C GLN A 75 17.28 11.13 11.64
N VAL A 76 17.79 10.65 12.78
CA VAL A 76 18.07 9.25 13.07
C VAL A 76 17.44 8.86 14.41
N PHE A 77 17.19 7.58 14.60
CA PHE A 77 16.74 7.08 15.90
C PHE A 77 17.86 7.19 16.96
N PRO A 78 17.51 7.27 18.26
CA PRO A 78 18.51 7.36 19.33
C PRO A 78 19.26 6.04 19.60
N TRP A 79 18.88 4.94 18.94
CA TRP A 79 19.47 3.62 19.08
C TRP A 79 20.31 3.22 17.86
N SER A 80 21.04 2.10 17.94
CA SER A 80 21.89 1.64 16.85
C SER A 80 21.09 1.14 15.64
N TRP A 81 21.63 1.33 14.44
CA TRP A 81 21.01 0.87 13.19
C TRP A 81 20.55 -0.60 13.25
N TRP A 82 21.31 -1.47 13.92
CA TRP A 82 20.97 -2.88 14.13
C TRP A 82 19.60 -3.12 14.77
N VAL A 83 19.21 -2.28 15.72
CA VAL A 83 17.88 -2.37 16.35
C VAL A 83 16.80 -2.08 15.32
N SER A 84 16.98 -1.04 14.49
CA SER A 84 16.05 -0.75 13.40
C SER A 84 16.03 -1.85 12.34
N ALA A 85 17.19 -2.41 11.99
CA ALA A 85 17.27 -3.52 11.04
C ALA A 85 16.56 -4.77 11.58
N ALA A 86 16.67 -5.07 12.89
CA ALA A 86 15.95 -6.17 13.51
C ALA A 86 14.43 -5.96 13.48
N ILE A 87 13.96 -4.75 13.79
CA ILE A 87 12.53 -4.38 13.70
C ILE A 87 12.04 -4.49 12.25
N ALA A 88 12.79 -3.92 11.29
CA ALA A 88 12.48 -4.01 9.87
C ALA A 88 12.39 -5.47 9.41
N THR A 89 13.32 -6.32 9.86
CA THR A 89 13.32 -7.76 9.54
C THR A 89 12.08 -8.46 10.10
N ALA A 90 11.71 -8.19 11.35
CA ALA A 90 10.52 -8.78 11.95
C ALA A 90 9.23 -8.38 11.19
N ILE A 91 9.11 -7.11 10.81
CA ILE A 91 7.98 -6.61 10.02
C ILE A 91 8.01 -7.21 8.61
N ALA A 92 9.18 -7.32 7.98
CA ALA A 92 9.33 -7.88 6.64
C ALA A 92 8.93 -9.35 6.61
N LEU A 93 9.31 -10.15 7.61
CA LEU A 93 8.89 -11.55 7.73
C LEU A 93 7.36 -11.67 7.84
N LEU A 94 6.73 -10.79 8.62
CA LEU A 94 5.27 -10.73 8.71
C LEU A 94 4.63 -10.36 7.36
N SER A 95 5.20 -9.37 6.67
CA SER A 95 4.75 -8.93 5.35
C SER A 95 4.83 -10.05 4.31
N ILE A 96 5.98 -10.76 4.26
CA ILE A 96 6.20 -11.89 3.36
C ILE A 96 5.20 -13.01 3.64
N TYR A 97 4.90 -13.29 4.91
CA TYR A 97 3.90 -14.28 5.28
C TYR A 97 2.51 -13.94 4.73
N TYR A 98 2.04 -12.70 4.91
CA TYR A 98 0.73 -12.25 4.38
C TYR A 98 0.72 -12.19 2.85
N TRP A 99 1.81 -11.77 2.22
CA TRP A 99 1.95 -11.77 0.78
C TRP A 99 1.89 -13.19 0.20
N TRP A 100 2.64 -14.13 0.81
CA TRP A 100 2.61 -15.54 0.41
C TRP A 100 1.22 -16.15 0.58
N ARG A 101 0.53 -15.83 1.69
CA ARG A 101 -0.86 -16.24 1.91
C ARG A 101 -1.80 -15.70 0.84
N SER A 102 -1.68 -14.41 0.46
CA SER A 102 -2.44 -13.79 -0.62
C SER A 102 -2.25 -14.53 -1.96
N LEU A 103 -1.03 -14.97 -2.28
CA LEU A 103 -0.76 -15.76 -3.50
C LEU A 103 -1.45 -17.14 -3.49
N ILE A 104 -1.41 -17.84 -2.35
CA ILE A 104 -2.10 -19.12 -2.21
C ILE A 104 -3.60 -18.94 -2.37
N GLU A 105 -4.19 -17.95 -1.69
CA GLU A 105 -5.63 -17.68 -1.75
C GLU A 105 -6.07 -17.28 -3.18
N LYS A 106 -5.23 -16.60 -3.97
CA LYS A 106 -5.47 -16.32 -5.40
C LYS A 106 -5.40 -17.55 -6.30
N THR A 107 -4.71 -18.60 -5.88
CA THR A 107 -4.53 -19.84 -6.69
C THR A 107 -5.68 -20.82 -6.48
N ILE A 108 -6.39 -20.73 -5.35
CA ILE A 108 -7.52 -21.61 -5.03
C ILE A 108 -8.81 -20.98 -5.61
N PRO A 109 -9.62 -21.74 -6.36
CA PRO A 109 -10.85 -21.20 -6.96
C PRO A 109 -11.82 -20.70 -5.87
N MET A 110 -12.41 -19.53 -6.12
CA MET A 110 -13.29 -18.78 -5.19
C MET A 110 -14.46 -19.59 -4.62
N THR A 111 -14.85 -20.68 -5.28
CA THR A 111 -15.85 -21.63 -4.78
C THR A 111 -15.45 -22.33 -3.47
N ILE A 112 -14.16 -22.37 -3.11
CA ILE A 112 -13.67 -23.04 -1.90
C ILE A 112 -13.38 -22.06 -0.76
N LEU A 113 -12.93 -20.84 -1.06
CA LEU A 113 -12.53 -19.85 -0.05
C LEU A 113 -13.68 -18.98 0.46
N GLY A 114 -14.80 -18.93 -0.26
CA GLY A 114 -16.06 -18.34 0.19
C GLY A 114 -16.05 -16.83 0.46
N ASN A 115 -14.90 -16.16 0.53
CA ASN A 115 -14.83 -14.75 0.90
C ASN A 115 -13.75 -13.98 0.13
N HIS A 116 -14.16 -12.95 -0.62
CA HIS A 116 -13.26 -12.01 -1.31
C HIS A 116 -12.48 -11.11 -0.32
N GLU A 117 -13.00 -10.95 0.90
CA GLU A 117 -12.43 -10.05 1.92
C GLU A 117 -11.04 -10.47 2.41
N SER A 118 -10.75 -11.78 2.52
CA SER A 118 -9.47 -12.24 3.09
C SER A 118 -8.27 -11.97 2.19
N ILE A 119 -8.46 -12.08 0.87
CA ILE A 119 -7.41 -11.87 -0.14
C ILE A 119 -7.02 -10.40 -0.18
N TYR A 120 -8.03 -9.53 -0.18
CA TYR A 120 -7.82 -8.08 -0.23
C TYR A 120 -7.15 -7.56 1.04
N GLN A 121 -7.65 -8.01 2.20
CA GLN A 121 -7.09 -7.61 3.48
C GLN A 121 -5.63 -8.06 3.64
N SER A 122 -5.29 -9.26 3.16
CA SER A 122 -3.91 -9.77 3.21
C SER A 122 -2.95 -8.96 2.31
N GLN A 123 -3.40 -8.53 1.12
CA GLN A 123 -2.61 -7.70 0.21
C GLN A 123 -2.40 -6.27 0.76
N VAL A 124 -3.44 -5.66 1.34
CA VAL A 124 -3.34 -4.33 1.94
C VAL A 124 -2.35 -4.32 3.11
N ILE A 125 -2.33 -5.38 3.93
CA ILE A 125 -1.38 -5.52 5.03
C ILE A 125 0.06 -5.62 4.52
N SER A 126 0.32 -6.36 3.43
CA SER A 126 1.68 -6.48 2.88
C SER A 126 2.21 -5.14 2.37
N ASP A 127 1.38 -4.37 1.66
CA ASP A 127 1.80 -3.09 1.08
C ASP A 127 2.04 -2.03 2.17
N LEU A 128 1.23 -2.03 3.22
CA LEU A 128 1.39 -1.13 4.36
C LEU A 128 2.67 -1.43 5.15
N THR A 129 2.95 -2.71 5.39
CA THR A 129 4.14 -3.13 6.12
C THR A 129 5.42 -2.87 5.32
N PHE A 130 5.38 -2.91 3.99
CA PHE A 130 6.53 -2.57 3.13
C PHE A 130 7.09 -1.16 3.39
N TRP A 131 6.21 -0.15 3.50
CA TRP A 131 6.65 1.23 3.76
C TRP A 131 7.32 1.38 5.13
N LEU A 132 6.79 0.71 6.15
CA LEU A 132 7.41 0.67 7.48
C LEU A 132 8.78 0.00 7.46
N VAL A 133 8.92 -1.13 6.74
CA VAL A 133 10.21 -1.80 6.56
C VAL A 133 11.23 -0.84 5.96
N LEU A 134 10.88 -0.12 4.88
CA LEU A 134 11.76 0.88 4.28
C LEU A 134 12.13 2.01 5.26
N GLY A 135 11.16 2.55 6.00
CA GLY A 135 11.42 3.61 6.97
C GLY A 135 12.37 3.18 8.09
N PHE A 136 12.20 1.98 8.62
CA PHE A 136 13.10 1.43 9.64
C PHE A 136 14.47 1.07 9.07
N LEU A 137 14.54 0.48 7.86
CA LEU A 137 15.81 0.11 7.23
C LEU A 137 16.69 1.34 6.96
N LEU A 138 16.07 2.43 6.53
CA LEU A 138 16.71 3.76 6.36
C LEU A 138 16.94 4.48 7.69
N HIS A 139 16.55 3.87 8.81
CA HIS A 139 16.80 4.35 10.17
C HIS A 139 16.34 5.81 10.40
N SER A 140 15.25 6.19 9.75
CA SER A 140 14.73 7.56 9.78
C SER A 140 13.37 7.62 10.48
N PRO A 141 13.27 8.30 11.64
CA PRO A 141 11.99 8.50 12.34
C PRO A 141 10.95 9.19 11.47
N PHE A 142 11.37 10.18 10.67
CA PHE A 142 10.48 10.89 9.74
C PHE A 142 9.85 9.94 8.72
N LEU A 143 10.63 9.05 8.10
CA LEU A 143 10.10 8.12 7.09
C LEU A 143 9.17 7.08 7.72
N VAL A 144 9.45 6.63 8.95
CA VAL A 144 8.52 5.75 9.69
C VAL A 144 7.21 6.47 9.97
N LEU A 145 7.25 7.72 10.46
CA LEU A 145 6.03 8.52 10.68
C LEU A 145 5.28 8.80 9.38
N PHE A 146 5.99 9.12 8.31
CA PHE A 146 5.41 9.32 7.00
C PHE A 146 4.75 8.03 6.48
N SER A 147 5.34 6.86 6.75
CA SER A 147 4.74 5.57 6.39
C SER A 147 3.39 5.33 7.08
N LEU A 148 3.16 5.89 8.26
CA LEU A 148 1.87 5.78 8.95
C LEU A 148 0.75 6.54 8.21
N THR A 149 1.08 7.49 7.33
CA THR A 149 0.07 8.17 6.51
C THR A 149 -0.66 7.21 5.55
N TRP A 150 -0.04 6.07 5.23
CA TRP A 150 -0.67 5.02 4.43
C TRP A 150 -1.80 4.29 5.19
N ILE A 151 -1.77 4.23 6.53
CA ILE A 151 -2.82 3.55 7.33
C ILE A 151 -4.22 4.13 7.07
N PRO A 152 -4.49 5.42 7.34
CA PRO A 152 -5.82 5.99 7.10
C PRO A 152 -6.21 5.90 5.62
N LEU A 153 -5.22 5.91 4.74
CA LEU A 153 -5.35 5.83 3.30
C LEU A 153 -5.92 4.47 2.85
N TYR A 154 -5.34 3.38 3.36
CA TYR A 154 -5.84 2.02 3.13
C TYR A 154 -7.17 1.75 3.84
N LEU A 155 -7.43 2.36 4.99
CA LEU A 155 -8.73 2.26 5.66
C LEU A 155 -9.85 2.92 4.85
N LEU A 156 -9.60 4.10 4.27
CA LEU A 156 -10.55 4.79 3.40
C LEU A 156 -10.87 3.98 2.16
N LEU A 157 -9.87 3.33 1.57
CA LEU A 157 -10.05 2.45 0.42
C LEU A 157 -10.93 1.23 0.76
N ASN A 158 -10.61 0.52 1.85
CA ASN A 158 -11.43 -0.60 2.33
C ASN A 158 -12.89 -0.16 2.56
N TRP A 159 -13.10 0.99 3.18
CA TRP A 159 -14.43 1.56 3.42
C TRP A 159 -15.15 1.91 2.11
N TRP A 160 -14.42 2.49 1.15
CA TRP A 160 -14.96 2.86 -0.15
C TRP A 160 -15.40 1.63 -0.95
N GLU A 161 -14.60 0.57 -0.94
CA GLU A 161 -14.91 -0.69 -1.57
C GLU A 161 -16.15 -1.35 -0.93
N HIS A 162 -16.18 -1.45 0.40
CA HIS A 162 -17.34 -2.01 1.11
C HIS A 162 -18.65 -1.24 0.87
N SER A 163 -18.58 0.08 0.65
CA SER A 163 -19.79 0.89 0.39
C SER A 163 -20.31 0.82 -1.04
N HIS A 164 -19.48 0.41 -2.01
CA HIS A 164 -19.84 0.39 -3.44
C HIS A 164 -20.05 -1.03 -4.00
N TYR A 165 -19.59 -2.08 -3.31
CA TYR A 165 -19.95 -3.47 -3.60
C TYR A 165 -20.99 -3.96 -2.59
N PRO A 166 -22.30 -3.94 -2.92
CA PRO A 166 -23.27 -4.60 -2.07
C PRO A 166 -22.95 -6.10 -2.03
N HIS A 167 -22.84 -6.68 -0.83
CA HIS A 167 -22.78 -8.12 -0.63
C HIS A 167 -24.02 -8.76 -1.28
N ASN A 168 -23.90 -9.22 -2.51
CA ASN A 168 -24.87 -10.12 -3.12
C ASN A 168 -24.54 -11.54 -2.63
N ILE A 169 -24.63 -11.76 -1.31
CA ILE A 169 -24.54 -13.08 -0.68
C ILE A 169 -25.90 -13.42 -0.07
N GLU A 170 -26.95 -13.43 -0.89
CA GLU A 170 -28.22 -14.09 -0.53
C GLU A 170 -28.78 -14.97 -1.66
N GLY A 171 -28.09 -15.12 -2.80
CA GLY A 171 -28.66 -15.74 -3.99
C GLY A 171 -28.24 -17.18 -4.35
N SER A 172 -27.17 -17.74 -3.80
CA SER A 172 -26.58 -19.00 -4.31
C SER A 172 -26.64 -20.22 -3.36
N LEU A 173 -27.33 -20.12 -2.23
CA LEU A 173 -27.54 -21.25 -1.31
C LEU A 173 -28.97 -21.85 -1.38
N LEU A 174 -29.78 -21.48 -2.37
CA LEU A 174 -31.15 -22.01 -2.55
C LEU A 174 -31.45 -22.52 -3.96
N THR A 175 -30.48 -23.11 -4.66
CA THR A 175 -30.74 -23.95 -5.86
C THR A 175 -29.83 -25.16 -5.90
#